data_AF-A0AAU7P679-F1
#
_entry.id   AF-A0AAU7P679-F1
#
_cell.length_a   1.000
_cell.length_b   1.000
_cell.length_c   1.000
_cell.angle_alpha   90.00
_cell.angle_beta   90.00
_cell.angle_gamma   90.00
#
_symmetry.space_group_name_H-M   'P 1'
#
loop_
_entity.id
_entity.type
_entity.pdbx_description
1 polymer ?
#
loop_
_entity_poly.entity_id
_entity_poly.type
_entity_poly.pdbx_seq_one_letter_code
_entity_poly.pdbx_strand_id
1 'polypeptide(L)'
;MPTLPSSAIVRCAAIATVLALGACERDTASTPSSSAGAIAAAATTPARTAVTLHCPDLDDATREAAALAAGAGDRVRRVGAHRLEVATDAGTQVFDDSPPYDAPLDGAEYRYCDRRDAYVLLHHRDGDTFSGVLIDTRSGTQLPGGTQVVIAPDRSRYLAVAQRDGMDGEQWRVVDFNKRVLISTTSMLLSRDGTTGIAELSAPQWFGTQLQATATCLSDDTQHWQVRLANAQGAWNWQPRRTCDASDADR
;
A
#
# COMPACT_ATOMS: atom_id res chain seq x y z
N MET A 1 -22.15 20.54 -56.30
CA MET A 1 -23.09 19.74 -55.49
C MET A 1 -22.51 19.62 -54.07
N PRO A 2 -23.36 19.63 -53.04
CA PRO A 2 -23.39 20.55 -51.87
C PRO A 2 -22.44 20.15 -50.72
N THR A 3 -21.74 21.05 -49.99
CA THR A 3 -22.14 21.98 -48.87
C THR A 3 -22.83 21.26 -47.69
N LEU A 4 -22.28 21.16 -46.47
CA LEU A 4 -22.32 22.11 -45.30
C LEU A 4 -21.94 21.32 -44.00
N PRO A 5 -21.83 21.90 -42.77
CA PRO A 5 -21.73 23.31 -42.39
C PRO A 5 -20.61 23.66 -41.37
N SER A 6 -20.44 24.98 -41.29
CA SER A 6 -19.76 25.80 -40.27
C SER A 6 -20.58 25.90 -38.96
N SER A 7 -19.91 26.05 -37.81
CA SER A 7 -20.44 26.60 -36.53
C SER A 7 -19.26 26.75 -35.57
N ALA A 8 -19.11 27.72 -34.68
CA ALA A 8 -19.55 29.11 -34.54
C ALA A 8 -18.67 29.66 -33.40
N ILE A 9 -18.23 30.91 -33.52
CA ILE A 9 -17.45 31.64 -32.52
C ILE A 9 -18.42 32.26 -31.51
N VAL A 10 -18.13 32.18 -30.20
CA VAL A 10 -18.55 33.23 -29.25
C VAL A 10 -17.39 33.50 -28.28
N ARG A 11 -16.71 34.64 -28.48
CA ARG A 11 -15.86 35.30 -27.50
C ARG A 11 -16.69 36.38 -26.82
N CYS A 12 -16.82 36.34 -25.51
CA CYS A 12 -17.27 37.48 -24.72
C CYS A 12 -16.06 38.13 -24.04
N ALA A 13 -15.69 39.29 -24.56
CA ALA A 13 -15.16 40.42 -23.80
C ALA A 13 -16.32 41.46 -23.79
N ALA A 14 -16.48 42.41 -22.87
CA ALA A 14 -15.49 43.14 -22.12
C ALA A 14 -16.19 44.14 -21.15
N ILE A 15 -15.36 44.85 -20.39
CA ILE A 15 -15.45 46.28 -20.01
C ILE A 15 -16.16 46.67 -18.70
N ALA A 16 -15.33 47.39 -17.94
CA ALA A 16 -15.56 48.10 -16.69
C ALA A 16 -16.35 49.41 -16.86
N THR A 17 -16.88 49.94 -15.75
CA THR A 17 -17.27 51.35 -15.62
C THR A 17 -16.90 51.82 -14.21
N VAL A 18 -16.38 53.05 -14.14
CA VAL A 18 -15.74 53.70 -12.98
C VAL A 18 -16.52 54.98 -12.64
N LEU A 19 -16.43 55.37 -11.36
CA LEU A 19 -16.65 56.69 -10.74
C LEU A 19 -18.04 57.06 -10.22
N ALA A 20 -18.13 57.22 -8.90
CA ALA A 20 -18.59 58.47 -8.29
C ALA A 20 -17.85 58.72 -6.96
N LEU A 21 -17.31 59.94 -6.84
CA LEU A 21 -16.66 60.53 -5.67
C LEU A 21 -17.69 60.94 -4.62
N GLY A 22 -17.30 60.86 -3.34
CA GLY A 22 -18.02 61.47 -2.22
C GLY A 22 -17.22 61.31 -0.93
N ALA A 23 -16.37 62.29 -0.63
CA ALA A 23 -15.61 62.38 0.59
C ALA A 23 -16.48 62.87 1.76
N CYS A 24 -16.26 62.32 2.95
CA CYS A 24 -16.46 62.97 4.25
C CYS A 24 -15.63 62.23 5.30
N GLU A 25 -14.58 62.89 5.78
CA GLU A 25 -13.76 62.52 6.94
C GLU A 25 -14.60 62.36 8.22
N ARG A 26 -14.20 61.43 9.09
CA ARG A 26 -14.25 61.57 10.55
C ARG A 26 -13.30 60.58 11.21
N ASP A 27 -12.32 61.13 11.90
CA ASP A 27 -11.44 60.45 12.83
C ASP A 27 -12.20 59.70 13.92
N THR A 28 -11.76 58.49 14.24
CA THR A 28 -11.92 57.93 15.58
C THR A 28 -10.77 56.97 15.87
N ALA A 29 -10.14 57.20 17.01
CA ALA A 29 -8.94 56.55 17.51
C ALA A 29 -9.05 55.01 17.50
N SER A 30 -8.01 54.35 16.98
CA SER A 30 -7.83 52.91 17.08
C SER A 30 -7.13 52.57 18.39
N THR A 31 -7.88 52.02 19.33
CA THR A 31 -7.35 51.34 20.53
C THR A 31 -6.79 49.97 20.10
N PRO A 32 -5.56 49.58 20.50
CA PRO A 32 -5.05 48.25 20.20
C PRO A 32 -5.78 47.21 21.06
N SER A 33 -6.68 46.44 20.44
CA SER A 33 -7.26 45.26 21.08
C SER A 33 -6.24 44.12 21.03
N SER A 34 -5.71 43.80 22.20
CA SER A 34 -4.78 42.70 22.44
C SER A 34 -5.45 41.37 22.10
N SER A 35 -5.20 40.83 20.90
CA SER A 35 -5.52 39.44 20.59
C SER A 35 -4.46 38.56 21.23
N ALA A 36 -4.74 38.07 22.43
CA ALA A 36 -4.00 36.98 23.04
C ALA A 36 -4.08 35.76 22.10
N GLY A 37 -3.00 35.51 21.37
CA GLY A 37 -2.84 34.31 20.58
C GLY A 37 -2.84 33.10 21.51
N ALA A 38 -3.96 32.38 21.56
CA ALA A 38 -3.98 31.04 22.11
C ALA A 38 -3.15 30.16 21.17
N ILE A 39 -1.90 29.91 21.57
CA ILE A 39 -1.04 28.92 20.94
C ILE A 39 -1.71 27.57 21.25
N ALA A 40 -2.54 27.08 20.33
CA ALA A 40 -3.08 25.74 20.42
C ALA A 40 -1.88 24.79 20.37
N ALA A 41 -1.55 24.19 21.51
CA ALA A 41 -0.60 23.10 21.58
C ALA A 41 -1.15 21.99 20.67
N ALA A 42 -0.53 21.82 19.50
CA ALA A 42 -0.81 20.69 18.64
C ALA A 42 -0.53 19.44 19.46
N ALA A 43 -1.59 18.73 19.84
CA ALA A 43 -1.46 17.44 20.49
C ALA A 43 -0.76 16.51 19.50
N THR A 44 0.54 16.30 19.70
CA THR A 44 1.30 15.29 18.99
C THR A 44 0.70 13.94 19.37
N THR A 45 -0.24 13.47 18.56
CA THR A 45 -0.78 12.12 18.70
C THR A 45 0.40 11.15 18.54
N PRO A 46 0.60 10.21 19.48
CA PRO A 46 1.71 9.26 19.35
C PRO A 46 1.62 8.56 18.00
N ALA A 47 2.73 8.57 17.26
CA ALA A 47 2.80 7.91 15.97
C ALA A 47 2.51 6.42 16.17
N ARG A 48 1.45 5.94 15.51
CA ARG A 48 1.13 4.51 15.50
C ARG A 48 2.27 3.74 14.85
N THR A 49 2.51 2.51 15.28
CA THR A 49 3.51 1.65 14.64
C THR A 49 2.99 1.11 13.30
N ALA A 50 3.92 0.78 12.41
CA ALA A 50 3.60 0.00 11.23
C ALA A 50 2.98 -1.34 11.66
N VAL A 51 2.05 -1.85 10.86
CA VAL A 51 1.45 -3.16 11.07
C VAL A 51 1.88 -4.08 9.95
N THR A 52 2.40 -5.23 10.31
CA THR A 52 2.79 -6.27 9.36
C THR A 52 1.88 -7.46 9.54
N LEU A 53 1.32 -7.96 8.44
CA LEU A 53 0.62 -9.24 8.36
C LEU A 53 1.35 -10.09 7.32
N HIS A 54 1.43 -11.39 7.56
CA HIS A 54 2.12 -12.32 6.68
C HIS A 54 1.33 -13.62 6.57
N CYS A 55 1.33 -14.19 5.37
CA CYS A 55 0.91 -15.55 5.11
C CYS A 55 2.11 -16.47 5.31
N PRO A 56 2.15 -17.26 6.40
CA PRO A 56 3.14 -18.32 6.49
C PRO A 56 2.94 -19.30 5.32
N ASP A 57 3.91 -20.16 5.05
CA ASP A 57 3.75 -21.27 4.10
C ASP A 57 2.64 -22.19 4.61
N LEU A 58 1.42 -21.95 4.14
CA LEU A 58 0.19 -22.61 4.55
C LEU A 58 -0.18 -23.64 3.49
N ASP A 59 0.73 -24.57 3.22
CA ASP A 59 0.54 -25.58 2.16
C ASP A 59 -0.49 -26.63 2.58
N ASP A 60 -0.78 -26.74 3.89
CA ASP A 60 -1.72 -27.72 4.44
C ASP A 60 -2.75 -27.12 5.41
N ALA A 61 -3.89 -27.79 5.52
CA ALA A 61 -5.02 -27.41 6.38
C ALA A 61 -4.71 -27.46 7.88
N THR A 62 -3.70 -28.24 8.30
CA THR A 62 -3.31 -28.36 9.72
C THR A 62 -2.64 -27.07 10.18
N ARG A 63 -1.77 -26.50 9.34
CA ARG A 63 -1.14 -25.19 9.64
C ARG A 63 -2.15 -24.06 9.68
N GLU A 64 -3.13 -24.07 8.78
CA GLU A 64 -4.20 -23.07 8.82
C GLU A 64 -5.03 -23.19 10.11
N ALA A 65 -5.42 -24.42 10.49
CA ALA A 65 -6.15 -24.65 11.73
C ALA A 65 -5.37 -24.14 12.96
N ALA A 66 -4.05 -24.35 12.98
CA ALA A 66 -3.18 -23.81 14.03
C ALA A 66 -3.12 -22.28 14.00
N ALA A 67 -3.02 -21.65 12.83
CA ALA A 67 -3.02 -20.20 12.67
C ALA A 67 -4.37 -19.58 13.13
N LEU A 68 -5.49 -20.18 12.74
CA LEU A 68 -6.83 -19.80 13.20
C LEU A 68 -6.92 -19.87 14.73
N ALA A 69 -6.49 -20.98 15.34
CA ALA A 69 -6.50 -21.14 16.79
C ALA A 69 -5.60 -20.12 17.51
N ALA A 70 -4.47 -19.75 16.92
CA ALA A 70 -3.49 -18.86 17.54
C ALA A 70 -3.84 -17.37 17.42
N GLY A 71 -4.43 -16.94 16.29
CA GLY A 71 -4.48 -15.51 15.94
C GLY A 71 -5.83 -14.97 15.46
N ALA A 72 -6.73 -15.82 14.96
CA ALA A 72 -7.97 -15.34 14.34
C ALA A 72 -8.92 -14.67 15.35
N GLY A 73 -8.89 -15.12 16.60
CA GLY A 73 -9.84 -14.70 17.63
C GLY A 73 -11.27 -15.02 17.22
N ASP A 74 -12.19 -14.09 17.48
CA ASP A 74 -13.60 -14.16 17.08
C ASP A 74 -13.84 -13.67 15.64
N ARG A 75 -12.80 -13.21 14.94
CA ARG A 75 -12.92 -12.52 13.66
C ARG A 75 -12.90 -13.45 12.46
N VAL A 76 -12.30 -14.63 12.54
CA VAL A 76 -12.23 -15.56 11.40
C VAL A 76 -12.57 -16.96 11.85
N ARG A 77 -13.38 -17.66 11.05
CA ARG A 77 -13.76 -19.05 11.31
C ARG A 77 -13.88 -19.81 9.99
N ARG A 78 -13.27 -20.99 9.94
CA ARG A 78 -13.55 -21.99 8.90
C ARG A 78 -14.80 -22.78 9.28
N VAL A 79 -15.88 -22.61 8.51
CA VAL A 79 -17.19 -23.22 8.80
C VAL A 79 -17.45 -24.49 7.99
N GLY A 80 -16.65 -24.72 6.95
CA GLY A 80 -16.61 -25.95 6.18
C GLY A 80 -15.26 -26.08 5.50
N ALA A 81 -14.99 -27.22 4.85
CA ALA A 81 -13.73 -27.45 4.15
C ALA A 81 -13.41 -26.31 3.17
N HIS A 82 -14.41 -25.83 2.44
CA HIS A 82 -14.30 -24.85 1.36
C HIS A 82 -14.92 -23.49 1.68
N ARG A 83 -15.04 -23.13 2.96
CA ARG A 83 -15.73 -21.90 3.37
C ARG A 83 -15.14 -21.27 4.63
N LEU A 84 -14.66 -20.04 4.46
CA LEU A 84 -14.22 -19.13 5.52
C LEU A 84 -15.25 -18.03 5.75
N GLU A 85 -15.44 -17.67 7.00
CA GLU A 85 -16.22 -16.51 7.41
C GLU A 85 -15.32 -15.53 8.15
N VAL A 86 -15.40 -14.25 7.78
CA VAL A 86 -14.70 -13.15 8.45
C VAL A 86 -15.74 -12.18 9.03
N ALA A 87 -15.79 -12.09 10.35
CA ALA A 87 -16.65 -11.15 11.06
C ALA A 87 -16.03 -9.74 11.06
N THR A 88 -16.76 -8.79 10.51
CA THR A 88 -16.40 -7.36 10.51
C THR A 88 -17.48 -6.57 11.25
N ASP A 89 -17.18 -5.33 11.65
CA ASP A 89 -18.13 -4.45 12.31
C ASP A 89 -19.28 -4.05 11.36
N ALA A 90 -19.07 -4.20 10.05
CA ALA A 90 -20.09 -4.04 9.01
C ALA A 90 -20.90 -5.32 8.72
N GLY A 91 -20.57 -6.44 9.36
CA GLY A 91 -21.20 -7.75 9.16
C GLY A 91 -20.23 -8.87 8.83
N THR A 92 -20.75 -10.08 8.64
CA THR A 92 -19.94 -11.26 8.27
C THR A 92 -19.75 -11.34 6.77
N GLN A 93 -18.52 -11.51 6.34
CA GLN A 93 -18.15 -11.79 4.95
C GLN A 93 -17.86 -13.27 4.79
N VAL A 94 -18.27 -13.83 3.65
CA VAL A 94 -18.10 -15.24 3.31
C VAL A 94 -17.13 -15.34 2.14
N PHE A 95 -16.18 -16.26 2.27
CA PHE A 95 -15.18 -16.60 1.26
C PHE A 95 -15.32 -18.09 0.98
N ASP A 96 -15.94 -18.40 -0.16
CA ASP A 96 -16.13 -19.77 -0.64
C ASP A 96 -15.03 -20.10 -1.67
N ASP A 97 -14.44 -21.30 -1.54
CA ASP A 97 -13.50 -21.82 -2.54
C ASP A 97 -14.27 -22.19 -3.83
N SER A 98 -13.56 -22.20 -4.96
CA SER A 98 -14.11 -22.58 -6.27
C SER A 98 -13.44 -23.84 -6.80
N PRO A 99 -14.20 -24.79 -7.38
CA PRO A 99 -13.65 -26.04 -7.90
C PRO A 99 -12.78 -25.83 -9.16
N PRO A 100 -11.91 -26.79 -9.52
CA PRO A 100 -11.67 -28.06 -8.81
C PRO A 100 -11.01 -27.83 -7.45
N TYR A 101 -11.58 -28.43 -6.41
CA TYR A 101 -11.06 -28.31 -5.06
C TYR A 101 -9.75 -29.08 -4.92
N ASP A 102 -8.88 -28.62 -4.03
CA ASP A 102 -7.60 -29.27 -3.70
C ASP A 102 -6.67 -29.45 -4.92
N ALA A 103 -6.88 -28.66 -5.98
CA ALA A 103 -6.09 -28.69 -7.19
C ALA A 103 -5.14 -27.47 -7.25
N PRO A 104 -3.83 -27.72 -7.03
CA PRO A 104 -2.69 -26.87 -7.31
C PRO A 104 -2.90 -25.52 -8.00
N LEU A 105 -3.31 -25.67 -9.25
CA LEU A 105 -3.19 -24.68 -10.31
C LEU A 105 -4.54 -24.49 -11.01
N ASP A 106 -5.59 -25.09 -10.46
CA ASP A 106 -6.94 -25.08 -11.02
C ASP A 106 -7.93 -24.83 -9.88
N GLY A 107 -8.82 -23.86 -10.02
CA GLY A 107 -9.74 -23.46 -8.95
C GLY A 107 -9.18 -22.35 -8.07
N ALA A 108 -9.96 -21.97 -7.05
CA ALA A 108 -9.61 -20.89 -6.15
C ALA A 108 -9.80 -21.29 -4.69
N GLU A 109 -8.82 -21.01 -3.84
CA GLU A 109 -8.88 -21.29 -2.41
C GLU A 109 -8.57 -20.06 -1.56
N TYR A 110 -9.29 -19.93 -0.44
CA TYR A 110 -9.02 -18.95 0.60
C TYR A 110 -8.48 -19.64 1.85
N ARG A 111 -7.40 -19.11 2.43
CA ARG A 111 -6.85 -19.56 3.72
C ARG A 111 -6.57 -18.39 4.64
N TYR A 112 -6.81 -18.55 5.94
CA TYR A 112 -6.46 -17.55 6.93
C TYR A 112 -4.95 -17.45 7.11
N CYS A 113 -4.39 -16.24 7.02
CA CYS A 113 -2.96 -15.99 7.24
C CYS A 113 -2.67 -15.46 8.64
N ASP A 114 -3.08 -14.21 8.89
CA ASP A 114 -2.75 -13.49 10.11
C ASP A 114 -3.82 -12.42 10.40
N ARG A 115 -3.82 -11.94 11.64
CA ARG A 115 -4.65 -10.85 12.12
C ARG A 115 -3.85 -9.95 13.04
N ARG A 116 -3.86 -8.65 12.73
CA ARG A 116 -3.23 -7.62 13.56
C ARG A 116 -4.09 -6.37 13.58
N ASP A 117 -4.29 -5.82 14.77
CA ASP A 117 -5.21 -4.70 15.02
C ASP A 117 -6.61 -4.98 14.41
N ALA A 118 -7.02 -4.12 13.47
CA ALA A 118 -8.29 -4.17 12.75
C ALA A 118 -8.15 -4.79 11.35
N TYR A 119 -7.10 -5.56 11.11
CA TYR A 119 -6.83 -6.14 9.79
C TYR A 119 -6.73 -7.65 9.87
N VAL A 120 -7.37 -8.31 8.91
CA VAL A 120 -7.23 -9.74 8.63
C VAL A 120 -6.59 -9.88 7.26
N LEU A 121 -5.61 -10.76 7.13
CA LEU A 121 -5.06 -11.17 5.85
C LEU A 121 -5.52 -12.60 5.54
N LEU A 122 -6.10 -12.79 4.36
CA LEU A 122 -6.36 -14.10 3.79
C LEU A 122 -5.41 -14.32 2.62
N HIS A 123 -4.87 -15.53 2.50
CA HIS A 123 -4.28 -16.01 1.27
C HIS A 123 -5.42 -16.30 0.30
N HIS A 124 -5.24 -15.89 -0.96
CA HIS A 124 -6.17 -16.19 -2.05
C HIS A 124 -5.37 -16.66 -3.26
N ARG A 125 -5.43 -17.96 -3.47
CA ARG A 125 -4.80 -18.62 -4.59
C ARG A 125 -5.86 -18.91 -5.64
N ASP A 126 -5.60 -18.48 -6.87
CA ASP A 126 -6.49 -18.67 -8.02
C ASP A 126 -5.62 -19.02 -9.24
N GLY A 127 -5.59 -20.32 -9.58
CA GLY A 127 -4.63 -20.88 -10.53
C GLY A 127 -3.18 -20.51 -10.22
N ASP A 128 -2.51 -19.86 -11.19
CA ASP A 128 -1.12 -19.40 -11.09
C ASP A 128 -0.96 -18.06 -10.32
N THR A 129 -2.06 -17.53 -9.76
CA THR A 129 -2.07 -16.25 -9.06
C THR A 129 -2.10 -16.48 -7.55
N PHE A 130 -0.94 -16.29 -6.91
CA PHE A 130 -0.83 -16.29 -5.45
C PHE A 130 -0.99 -14.87 -4.94
N SER A 131 -2.26 -14.53 -4.70
CA SER A 131 -2.65 -13.23 -4.18
C SER A 131 -3.12 -13.35 -2.73
N GLY A 132 -3.49 -12.22 -2.14
CA GLY A 132 -4.11 -12.23 -0.82
C GLY A 132 -5.13 -11.11 -0.73
N VAL A 133 -6.04 -11.26 0.22
CA VAL A 133 -7.09 -10.28 0.50
C VAL A 133 -6.85 -9.71 1.88
N LEU A 134 -6.59 -8.40 1.93
CA LEU A 134 -6.52 -7.65 3.17
C LEU A 134 -7.91 -7.10 3.51
N ILE A 135 -8.39 -7.36 4.70
CA ILE A 135 -9.73 -6.97 5.15
C ILE A 135 -9.59 -5.99 6.30
N ASP A 136 -10.12 -4.78 6.16
CA ASP A 136 -10.31 -3.86 7.30
C ASP A 136 -11.59 -4.25 8.04
N THR A 137 -11.45 -4.84 9.22
CA THR A 137 -12.59 -5.37 10.00
C THR A 137 -13.50 -4.29 10.55
N ARG A 138 -13.10 -3.00 10.54
CA ARG A 138 -13.97 -1.89 10.98
C ARG A 138 -14.98 -1.48 9.91
N SER A 139 -14.54 -1.48 8.66
CA SER A 139 -15.36 -1.03 7.52
C SER A 139 -15.92 -2.19 6.69
N GLY A 140 -15.36 -3.39 6.82
CA GLY A 140 -15.61 -4.49 5.91
C GLY A 140 -14.97 -4.29 4.53
N THR A 141 -14.06 -3.32 4.37
CA THR A 141 -13.44 -3.09 3.07
C THR A 141 -12.43 -4.19 2.77
N GLN A 142 -12.59 -4.85 1.62
CA GLN A 142 -11.59 -5.74 1.05
C GLN A 142 -10.62 -4.96 0.16
N LEU A 143 -9.33 -5.19 0.36
CA LEU A 143 -8.20 -4.54 -0.26
C LEU A 143 -7.25 -5.60 -0.84
N PRO A 144 -6.47 -5.29 -1.88
CA PRO A 144 -5.36 -6.14 -2.30
C PRO A 144 -4.39 -6.38 -1.12
N GLY A 145 -4.08 -7.63 -0.80
CA GLY A 145 -3.17 -8.01 0.29
C GLY A 145 -1.85 -8.57 -0.21
N GLY A 146 -1.90 -9.73 -0.88
CA GLY A 146 -0.71 -10.53 -1.21
C GLY A 146 -0.30 -11.50 -0.09
N THR A 147 0.89 -12.07 -0.16
CA THR A 147 1.49 -12.97 0.84
C THR A 147 2.09 -12.22 2.03
N GLN A 148 2.38 -10.93 1.89
CA GLN A 148 2.75 -10.05 3.00
C GLN A 148 2.16 -8.66 2.79
N VAL A 149 1.65 -8.08 3.87
CA VAL A 149 1.17 -6.70 3.93
C VAL A 149 1.93 -5.93 4.99
N VAL A 150 2.45 -4.75 4.64
CA VAL A 150 3.05 -3.81 5.60
C VAL A 150 2.32 -2.48 5.53
N ILE A 151 1.53 -2.15 6.55
CA ILE A 151 0.71 -0.94 6.63
C ILE A 151 1.49 0.18 7.28
N ALA A 152 1.51 1.36 6.64
CA ALA A 152 2.19 2.53 7.18
C ALA A 152 1.60 2.95 8.54
N PRO A 153 2.42 3.53 9.44
CA PRO A 153 2.00 4.19 10.68
C PRO A 153 0.74 5.04 10.58
N ASP A 154 0.67 5.91 9.58
CA ASP A 154 -0.43 6.87 9.37
C ASP A 154 -1.68 6.24 8.72
N ARG A 155 -1.61 4.95 8.34
CA ARG A 155 -2.66 4.21 7.63
C ARG A 155 -3.08 4.87 6.31
N SER A 156 -2.21 5.67 5.68
CA SER A 156 -2.51 6.29 4.38
C SER A 156 -2.24 5.35 3.20
N ARG A 157 -1.31 4.41 3.39
CA ARG A 157 -0.85 3.45 2.38
C ARG A 157 -0.27 2.19 3.02
N TYR A 158 -0.05 1.19 2.19
CA TYR A 158 0.56 -0.06 2.60
C TYR A 158 1.32 -0.68 1.42
N LEU A 159 2.29 -1.55 1.75
CA LEU A 159 2.93 -2.44 0.80
C LEU A 159 2.13 -3.75 0.76
N ALA A 160 1.84 -4.23 -0.44
CA ALA A 160 1.37 -5.57 -0.75
C ALA A 160 2.46 -6.32 -1.52
N VAL A 161 2.92 -7.43 -0.98
CA VAL A 161 3.89 -8.33 -1.59
C VAL A 161 3.12 -9.53 -2.13
N ALA A 162 3.27 -9.85 -3.41
CA ALA A 162 2.63 -11.00 -4.03
C ALA A 162 3.64 -11.75 -4.88
N GLN A 163 3.50 -13.06 -4.99
CA GLN A 163 4.29 -13.86 -5.91
C GLN A 163 3.38 -14.31 -7.05
N ARG A 164 3.83 -14.18 -8.28
CA ARG A 164 3.14 -14.79 -9.42
C ARG A 164 3.92 -16.04 -9.79
N ASP A 165 3.21 -17.13 -10.09
CA ASP A 165 3.90 -18.35 -10.49
C ASP A 165 4.80 -18.10 -11.70
N GLY A 166 5.96 -18.76 -11.70
CA GLY A 166 6.97 -18.66 -12.76
C GLY A 166 7.69 -17.31 -12.89
N MET A 167 7.53 -16.35 -11.96
CA MET A 167 8.35 -15.13 -11.94
C MET A 167 9.55 -15.26 -10.99
N ASP A 168 10.70 -14.76 -11.44
CA ASP A 168 11.88 -14.58 -10.59
C ASP A 168 11.66 -13.39 -9.65
N GLY A 169 11.30 -13.69 -8.40
CA GLY A 169 11.13 -12.73 -7.32
C GLY A 169 9.68 -12.27 -7.09
N GLU A 170 9.49 -11.57 -5.98
CA GLU A 170 8.19 -11.09 -5.55
C GLU A 170 7.83 -9.79 -6.28
N GLN A 171 6.54 -9.59 -6.52
CA GLN A 171 6.00 -8.31 -6.92
C GLN A 171 5.63 -7.48 -5.68
N TRP A 172 6.15 -6.26 -5.64
CA TRP A 172 5.92 -5.32 -4.55
C TRP A 172 5.09 -4.14 -5.05
N ARG A 173 3.92 -3.93 -4.44
CA ARG A 173 3.01 -2.83 -4.79
C ARG A 173 2.77 -1.95 -3.58
N VAL A 174 2.98 -0.65 -3.71
CA VAL A 174 2.50 0.31 -2.70
C VAL A 174 1.14 0.81 -3.14
N VAL A 175 0.13 0.63 -2.29
CA VAL A 175 -1.27 0.91 -2.57
C VAL A 175 -1.83 1.82 -1.48
N ASP A 176 -2.71 2.74 -1.85
CA ASP A 176 -3.52 3.48 -0.87
C ASP A 176 -4.80 2.72 -0.50
N PHE A 177 -5.46 3.13 0.59
CA PHE A 177 -6.70 2.49 1.05
C PHE A 177 -7.91 2.74 0.13
N ASN A 178 -7.77 3.58 -0.91
CA ASN A 178 -8.73 3.73 -2.00
C ASN A 178 -8.43 2.79 -3.18
N LYS A 179 -7.57 1.78 -2.97
CA LYS A 179 -7.14 0.76 -3.94
C LYS A 179 -6.33 1.30 -5.11
N ARG A 180 -5.83 2.53 -5.04
CA ARG A 180 -4.97 3.09 -6.09
C ARG A 180 -3.54 2.63 -5.86
N VAL A 181 -2.97 1.98 -6.89
CA VAL A 181 -1.54 1.62 -6.92
C VAL A 181 -0.72 2.88 -7.13
N LEU A 182 0.16 3.19 -6.17
CA LEU A 182 1.08 4.33 -6.24
C LEU A 182 2.38 3.96 -6.98
N ILE A 183 2.81 2.70 -6.85
CA ILE A 183 3.96 2.11 -7.54
C ILE A 183 3.82 0.58 -7.54
N SER A 184 4.27 -0.05 -8.62
CA SER A 184 4.56 -1.48 -8.70
C SER A 184 6.03 -1.68 -9.08
N THR A 185 6.75 -2.49 -8.32
CA THR A 185 8.16 -2.88 -8.52
C THR A 185 8.31 -4.37 -8.22
N THR A 186 9.51 -4.91 -8.32
CA THR A 186 9.85 -6.26 -7.84
C THR A 186 10.69 -6.18 -6.56
N SER A 187 10.88 -7.32 -5.90
CA SER A 187 11.89 -7.53 -4.84
C SER A 187 13.32 -7.57 -5.39
N MET A 188 13.58 -7.11 -6.62
CA MET A 188 14.90 -7.10 -7.22
C MET A 188 15.37 -5.66 -7.45
N LEU A 189 16.55 -5.31 -6.98
CA LEU A 189 17.28 -4.15 -7.47
C LEU A 189 17.94 -4.50 -8.80
N LEU A 190 17.62 -3.71 -9.81
CA LEU A 190 18.20 -3.85 -11.13
C LEU A 190 19.41 -2.93 -11.31
N SER A 191 20.36 -3.37 -12.11
CA SER A 191 21.46 -2.57 -12.67
C SER A 191 20.93 -1.32 -13.40
N ARG A 192 21.85 -0.43 -13.81
CA ARG A 192 21.48 0.82 -14.48
C ARG A 192 20.82 0.64 -15.84
N ASP A 193 21.11 -0.46 -16.54
CA ASP A 193 20.44 -0.85 -17.78
C ASP A 193 19.00 -1.35 -17.56
N GLY A 194 18.62 -1.62 -16.31
CA GLY A 194 17.28 -2.09 -15.94
C GLY A 194 17.01 -3.54 -16.32
N THR A 195 18.01 -4.34 -16.69
CA THR A 195 17.82 -5.71 -17.16
C THR A 195 18.41 -6.77 -16.25
N THR A 196 19.46 -6.44 -15.49
CA THR A 196 20.16 -7.42 -14.64
C THR A 196 19.85 -7.19 -13.17
N GLY A 197 19.38 -8.23 -12.48
CA GLY A 197 19.28 -8.20 -11.01
C GLY A 197 20.67 -8.12 -10.38
N ILE A 198 20.88 -7.18 -9.46
CA ILE A 198 22.15 -7.04 -8.73
C ILE A 198 22.00 -7.38 -7.25
N ALA A 199 20.82 -7.14 -6.68
CA ALA A 199 20.52 -7.43 -5.28
C ALA A 199 19.04 -7.77 -5.10
N GLU A 200 18.75 -8.63 -4.15
CA GLU A 200 17.40 -8.92 -3.69
C GLU A 200 17.00 -7.97 -2.55
N LEU A 201 15.73 -7.58 -2.51
CA LEU A 201 15.13 -6.75 -1.48
C LEU A 201 14.33 -7.63 -0.53
N SER A 202 14.60 -7.49 0.76
CA SER A 202 13.95 -8.23 1.83
C SER A 202 13.57 -7.33 3.01
N ALA A 203 12.81 -7.89 3.96
CA ALA A 203 12.41 -7.23 5.20
C ALA A 203 11.82 -5.81 5.01
N PRO A 204 10.76 -5.66 4.19
CA PRO A 204 10.14 -4.36 3.99
C PRO A 204 9.55 -3.79 5.28
N GLN A 205 9.79 -2.51 5.54
CA GLN A 205 9.28 -1.82 6.73
C GLN A 205 9.05 -0.33 6.48
N TRP A 206 8.07 0.26 7.17
CA TRP A 206 7.83 1.71 7.11
C TRP A 206 8.57 2.44 8.23
N PHE A 207 9.33 3.48 7.87
CA PHE A 207 9.85 4.48 8.81
C PHE A 207 9.14 5.82 8.57
N GLY A 208 8.19 6.16 9.45
CA GLY A 208 7.24 7.22 9.17
C GLY A 208 6.43 6.89 7.91
N THR A 209 6.51 7.75 6.90
CA THR A 209 5.85 7.51 5.61
C THR A 209 6.81 6.92 4.56
N GLN A 210 8.06 6.63 4.88
CA GLN A 210 9.05 6.14 3.90
C GLN A 210 9.20 4.62 4.00
N LEU A 211 9.00 3.91 2.89
CA LEU A 211 9.23 2.46 2.83
C LEU A 211 10.74 2.19 2.73
N GLN A 212 11.23 1.28 3.54
CA GLN A 212 12.61 0.80 3.55
C GLN A 212 12.66 -0.71 3.38
N ALA A 213 13.79 -1.21 2.90
CA ALA A 213 14.08 -2.63 2.76
C ALA A 213 15.59 -2.87 2.87
N THR A 214 15.96 -4.11 3.18
CA THR A 214 17.35 -4.57 3.10
C THR A 214 17.63 -5.04 1.68
N ALA A 215 18.64 -4.47 1.03
CA ALA A 215 19.18 -4.98 -0.21
C ALA A 215 20.36 -5.93 0.10
N THR A 216 20.35 -7.12 -0.48
CA THR A 216 21.42 -8.12 -0.36
C THR A 216 21.93 -8.49 -1.74
N CYS A 217 23.23 -8.40 -1.97
CA CYS A 217 23.82 -8.70 -3.27
C CYS A 217 23.59 -10.15 -3.69
N LEU A 218 23.24 -10.36 -4.96
CA LEU A 218 23.06 -11.72 -5.51
C LEU A 218 24.38 -12.46 -5.67
N SER A 219 25.49 -11.73 -5.80
CA SER A 219 26.84 -12.29 -5.96
C SER A 219 27.54 -12.61 -4.63
N ASP A 220 27.10 -12.00 -3.54
CA ASP A 220 27.74 -12.07 -2.21
C ASP A 220 26.70 -11.71 -1.14
N ASP A 221 26.17 -12.71 -0.44
CA ASP A 221 25.12 -12.53 0.57
C ASP A 221 25.59 -11.78 1.83
N THR A 222 26.91 -11.64 2.01
CA THR A 222 27.48 -10.85 3.10
C THR A 222 27.36 -9.34 2.84
N GLN A 223 27.26 -8.94 1.57
CA GLN A 223 27.07 -7.54 1.18
C GLN A 223 25.60 -7.16 1.20
N HIS A 224 25.22 -6.40 2.22
CA HIS A 224 23.87 -5.88 2.37
C HIS A 224 23.85 -4.41 2.84
N TRP A 225 22.81 -3.68 2.44
CA TRP A 225 22.60 -2.29 2.86
C TRP A 225 21.12 -1.93 2.92
N GLN A 226 20.79 -0.87 3.66
CA GLN A 226 19.43 -0.37 3.71
C GLN A 226 19.13 0.52 2.50
N VAL A 227 17.98 0.29 1.87
CA VAL A 227 17.42 1.14 0.83
C VAL A 227 16.08 1.72 1.26
N ARG A 228 15.73 2.85 0.67
CA ARG A 228 14.46 3.53 0.80
C ARG A 228 13.81 3.74 -0.56
N LEU A 229 12.50 3.57 -0.61
CA LEU A 229 11.72 3.88 -1.80
C LEU A 229 11.44 5.38 -1.84
N ALA A 230 12.09 6.09 -2.76
CA ALA A 230 11.95 7.53 -2.94
C ALA A 230 11.15 7.84 -4.20
N ASN A 231 10.29 8.86 -4.13
CA ASN A 231 9.63 9.44 -5.30
C ASN A 231 10.37 10.72 -5.68
N ALA A 232 11.06 10.71 -6.82
CA ALA A 232 11.67 11.90 -7.41
C ALA A 232 10.87 12.29 -8.66
N GLN A 233 10.09 13.37 -8.57
CA GLN A 233 9.33 13.94 -9.71
C GLN A 233 8.36 12.94 -10.39
N GLY A 234 7.74 12.05 -9.61
CA GLY A 234 6.84 11.01 -10.12
C GLY A 234 7.55 9.70 -10.48
N ALA A 235 8.88 9.68 -10.53
CA ALA A 235 9.67 8.47 -10.74
C ALA A 235 10.07 7.86 -9.39
N TRP A 236 9.47 6.71 -9.07
CA TRP A 236 9.82 5.98 -7.87
C TRP A 236 11.05 5.10 -8.07
N ASN A 237 12.00 5.17 -7.14
CA ASN A 237 13.22 4.38 -7.18
C ASN A 237 13.75 4.06 -5.77
N TRP A 238 14.35 2.89 -5.63
CA TRP A 238 15.11 2.52 -4.45
C TRP A 238 16.45 3.27 -4.39
N GLN A 239 16.78 3.82 -3.21
CA GLN A 239 18.00 4.57 -2.95
C GLN A 239 18.60 4.24 -1.58
N PRO A 240 19.93 4.29 -1.38
CA PRO A 240 20.93 4.55 -2.40
C PRO A 240 21.09 3.35 -3.34
N ARG A 241 21.44 3.63 -4.60
CA ARG A 241 21.92 2.59 -5.51
C ARG A 241 23.41 2.37 -5.24
N ARG A 242 23.78 1.13 -4.89
CA ARG A 242 25.16 0.66 -4.77
C ARG A 242 25.42 -0.41 -5.81
N THR A 243 26.69 -0.62 -6.14
CA THR A 243 27.14 -1.76 -6.93
C THR A 243 27.44 -2.93 -5.99
N CYS A 244 27.22 -4.14 -6.49
CA CYS A 244 27.65 -5.38 -5.86
C CYS A 244 28.99 -5.74 -6.47
N ASP A 245 30.04 -5.07 -6.02
CA ASP A 245 31.40 -5.33 -6.50
C ASP A 245 32.03 -6.39 -5.60
N ALA A 246 32.63 -7.42 -6.19
CA ALA A 246 33.27 -8.52 -5.46
C ALA A 246 34.57 -8.13 -4.72
N SER A 247 34.83 -6.83 -4.53
CA SER A 247 36.15 -6.33 -4.14
C SER A 247 36.07 -5.27 -3.04
N ASP A 248 35.58 -5.62 -1.85
CA ASP A 248 35.83 -4.84 -0.64
C ASP A 248 35.99 -5.74 0.61
N ALA A 249 36.32 -7.03 0.44
CA ALA A 249 36.57 -7.95 1.54
C ALA A 249 38.02 -7.91 2.09
N ASP A 250 38.88 -7.01 1.61
CA ASP A 250 40.32 -7.02 1.94
C ASP A 250 40.99 -5.62 1.99
N ARG A 251 40.34 -4.63 2.65
CA ARG A 251 41.02 -3.38 3.03
C ARG A 251 40.76 -2.94 4.46
#